data_AF-A0A369T3M2-F1
#
_entry.id   AF-A0A369T3M2-F1
#
_cell.length_a   1.000
_cell.length_b   1.000
_cell.length_c   1.000
_cell.angle_alpha   90.00
_cell.angle_beta   90.00
_cell.angle_gamma   90.00
#
_symmetry.space_group_name_H-M   'P 1'
#
loop_
_entity.id
_entity.type
_entity.pdbx_description
1 polymer ?
#
loop_
_entity_poly.entity_id
_entity_poly.type
_entity_poly.pdbx_seq_one_letter_code
_entity_poly.pdbx_strand_id
1 'polypeptide(L)'
;FRGRIAIIEVKVSSKEAVYIPPEEIRSMRSLAEVMGADPWLAVKFTSERRGNFYMLRLEEARELKSGYRVVDIDLARAKGMSVEEFARGLMA
;
A
#
# COMPACT_ATOMS: atom_id res chain seq x y z
N PHE A 1 -22.18 -8.41 -4.15
CA PHE A 1 -20.98 -8.19 -4.97
C PHE A 1 -20.19 -9.51 -4.98
N ARG A 2 -19.63 -9.97 -6.11
CA ARG A 2 -18.90 -11.26 -6.20
C ARG A 2 -17.36 -11.10 -6.23
N GLY A 3 -16.86 -9.88 -6.02
CA GLY A 3 -15.42 -9.59 -5.94
C GLY A 3 -14.97 -9.22 -4.53
N ARG A 4 -13.65 -9.13 -4.33
CA ARG A 4 -13.06 -8.67 -3.07
C ARG A 4 -13.12 -7.15 -2.97
N ILE A 5 -13.23 -6.62 -1.75
CA ILE A 5 -13.16 -5.19 -1.47
C ILE A 5 -11.74 -4.88 -0.98
N ALA A 6 -11.14 -3.83 -1.51
CA ALA A 6 -9.86 -3.32 -1.03
C ALA A 6 -10.04 -1.91 -0.44
N ILE A 7 -9.44 -1.68 0.72
CA ILE A 7 -9.26 -0.34 1.29
C ILE A 7 -7.82 0.08 0.99
N ILE A 8 -7.64 1.16 0.24
CA ILE A 8 -6.33 1.55 -0.27
C ILE A 8 -5.92 2.89 0.34
N GLU A 9 -4.84 2.88 1.11
CA GLU A 9 -4.14 4.11 1.52
C GLU A 9 -3.17 4.52 0.41
N VAL A 10 -3.37 5.71 -0.15
CA VAL A 10 -2.59 6.21 -1.29
C VAL A 10 -1.55 7.22 -0.82
N LYS A 11 -0.27 6.99 -1.17
CA LYS A 11 0.83 7.90 -0.85
C LYS A 11 1.65 8.23 -2.09
N VAL A 12 1.91 9.51 -2.30
CA VAL A 12 2.79 10.00 -3.36
C VAL A 12 3.91 10.81 -2.71
N SER A 13 5.15 10.54 -3.09
CA SER A 13 6.32 11.19 -2.50
C SER A 13 7.39 11.45 -3.54
N SER A 14 8.08 12.59 -3.42
CA SER A 14 9.32 12.87 -4.15
C SER A 14 10.58 12.35 -3.44
N LYS A 15 10.44 11.91 -2.19
CA LYS A 15 11.51 11.29 -1.40
C LYS A 15 11.61 9.80 -1.73
N GLU A 16 12.71 9.16 -1.35
CA GLU A 16 12.92 7.72 -1.59
C GLU A 16 12.18 6.80 -0.62
N ALA A 17 11.45 7.37 0.36
CA ALA A 17 10.64 6.61 1.30
C ALA A 17 9.35 7.34 1.68
N VAL A 18 8.35 6.54 2.00
CA VAL A 18 7.05 6.94 2.57
C VAL A 18 6.93 6.33 3.96
N TYR A 19 6.50 7.14 4.91
CA TYR A 19 6.25 6.75 6.30
C TYR A 19 4.75 6.83 6.54
N ILE A 20 4.15 5.72 6.96
CA ILE A 20 2.74 5.65 7.32
C ILE A 20 2.66 5.60 8.85
N PRO A 21 2.03 6.62 9.48
CA PRO A 21 1.86 6.65 10.92
C PRO A 21 0.97 5.51 11.47
N PRO A 22 1.21 5.08 12.73
CA PRO A 22 0.41 4.04 13.39
C PRO A 22 -1.10 4.31 13.40
N GLU A 23 -1.52 5.57 13.52
CA GLU A 23 -2.92 5.97 13.54
C GLU A 23 -3.62 5.78 12.18
N GLU A 24 -2.94 6.07 11.07
CA GLU A 24 -3.45 5.79 9.72
C GLU A 24 -3.59 4.28 9.52
N ILE A 25 -2.61 3.50 9.99
CA ILE A 25 -2.65 2.04 9.94
C ILE A 25 -3.84 1.48 10.73
N ARG A 26 -4.07 1.99 11.95
CA ARG A 26 -5.22 1.59 12.78
C ARG A 26 -6.53 1.94 12.10
N SER A 27 -6.67 3.17 11.61
CA SER A 27 -7.88 3.64 10.91
C SER A 27 -8.20 2.78 9.69
N MET A 28 -7.21 2.52 8.84
CA MET A 28 -7.35 1.67 7.66
C MET A 28 -7.75 0.23 8.02
N ARG A 29 -7.11 -0.36 9.04
CA ARG A 29 -7.45 -1.72 9.51
C ARG A 29 -8.88 -1.80 10.04
N SER A 30 -9.30 -0.82 10.85
CA SER A 30 -10.67 -0.78 11.38
C SER A 30 -11.71 -0.63 10.27
N LEU A 31 -11.45 0.20 9.25
CA LEU A 31 -12.33 0.31 8.09
C LEU A 31 -12.38 -1.00 7.29
N ALA A 32 -11.22 -1.61 7.05
CA ALA A 32 -11.12 -2.87 6.32
C ALA A 32 -11.89 -3.99 7.02
N GLU A 33 -11.78 -4.09 8.36
CA GLU A 33 -12.50 -5.05 9.18
C GLU A 33 -14.02 -4.87 9.08
N VAL A 34 -14.52 -3.65 9.26
CA VAL A 34 -15.97 -3.34 9.16
C VAL A 34 -16.52 -3.65 7.77
N MET A 35 -15.72 -3.42 6.73
CA MET A 35 -16.12 -3.63 5.33
C MET A 35 -15.96 -5.07 4.86
N GLY A 36 -15.32 -5.95 5.64
CA GLY A 36 -14.90 -7.28 5.17
C GLY A 36 -13.94 -7.18 3.97
N ALA A 37 -13.01 -6.23 4.03
CA ALA A 37 -12.10 -5.84 2.96
C ALA A 37 -10.64 -6.08 3.34
N ASP A 38 -9.76 -6.10 2.33
CA ASP A 38 -8.32 -6.21 2.52
C ASP A 38 -7.67 -4.81 2.54
N PRO A 39 -6.75 -4.49 3.47
CA PRO A 39 -6.02 -3.23 3.47
C PRO A 39 -4.81 -3.28 2.52
N TRP A 40 -4.64 -2.23 1.72
CA TRP A 40 -3.59 -2.09 0.73
C TRP A 40 -2.95 -0.71 0.79
N LEU A 41 -1.69 -0.64 0.38
CA LEU A 41 -0.94 0.58 0.16
C LEU A 41 -0.75 0.77 -1.36
N ALA A 42 -1.04 1.96 -1.86
CA ALA A 42 -0.65 2.39 -3.21
C ALA A 42 0.41 3.49 -3.09
N VAL A 43 1.66 3.16 -3.41
CA VAL A 43 2.79 4.08 -3.24
C VAL A 43 3.37 4.48 -4.59
N LYS A 44 3.55 5.79 -4.81
CA LYS A 44 4.21 6.33 -6.00
C LYS A 44 5.37 7.24 -5.62
N PHE A 45 6.53 6.97 -6.21
CA PHE A 45 7.73 7.78 -6.07
C PHE A 45 7.93 8.65 -7.31
N THR A 46 7.77 9.96 -7.19
CA THR A 46 7.88 10.88 -8.33
C THR A 46 9.32 11.09 -8.80
N SER A 47 10.31 10.66 -8.00
CA SER A 47 11.71 10.58 -8.41
C SER A 47 11.95 9.48 -9.45
N GLU A 48 11.02 8.54 -9.62
CA GLU A 48 11.13 7.53 -10.68
C GLU A 48 10.68 8.04 -12.04
N ARG A 49 11.49 7.74 -13.05
CA ARG A 49 11.23 8.11 -14.45
C ARG A 49 9.87 7.65 -14.98
N ARG A 50 9.36 6.50 -14.50
CA ARG A 50 8.05 5.96 -14.91
C ARG A 50 6.89 6.49 -14.06
N GLY A 51 7.15 6.89 -12.80
CA GLY A 51 6.14 7.44 -11.90
C GLY A 51 4.91 6.54 -11.71
N ASN A 52 5.10 5.21 -11.68
CA ASN A 52 4.01 4.25 -11.51
C ASN A 52 3.65 4.07 -10.02
N PHE A 53 2.43 3.59 -9.77
CA PHE A 53 2.05 3.10 -8.45
C PHE A 53 2.55 1.67 -8.26
N TYR A 54 3.05 1.40 -7.06
CA TYR A 54 3.30 0.08 -6.52
C TYR A 54 2.17 -0.25 -5.55
N MET A 55 1.47 -1.34 -5.81
CA MET A 55 0.45 -1.88 -4.93
C MET A 55 1.11 -2.88 -3.98
N LEU A 56 0.93 -2.67 -2.68
CA LEU A 56 1.56 -3.46 -1.61
C LEU A 56 0.52 -3.82 -0.57
N ARG A 57 0.63 -5.01 0.02
CA ARG A 57 -0.07 -5.31 1.28
C ARG A 57 0.57 -4.53 2.41
N LEU A 58 -0.23 -4.17 3.41
CA LEU A 58 0.26 -3.45 4.58
C LEU A 58 1.40 -4.21 5.30
N GLU A 59 1.34 -5.54 5.31
CA GLU A 59 2.32 -6.45 5.93
C GLU A 59 3.64 -6.50 5.17
N GLU A 60 3.67 -6.09 3.91
CA GLU A 60 4.89 -6.08 3.09
C GLU A 60 5.78 -4.87 3.40
N ALA A 61 5.19 -3.79 3.92
CA ALA A 61 5.89 -2.62 4.40
C ALA A 61 6.68 -2.91 5.68
N ARG A 62 7.85 -2.27 5.82
CA ARG A 62 8.73 -2.47 6.97
C ARG A 62 8.15 -1.81 8.22
N GLU A 63 7.97 -2.57 9.29
CA GLU A 63 7.60 -2.05 10.60
C GLU A 63 8.82 -1.47 11.34
N LEU A 64 8.67 -0.27 11.88
CA LEU A 64 9.63 0.32 12.82
C LEU A 64 9.18 0.07 14.26
N LYS A 65 10.11 0.14 15.22
CA LYS A 65 9.81 0.03 16.66
C LYS A 65 8.79 1.08 17.14
N SER A 66 8.67 2.21 16.45
CA SER A 66 7.67 3.26 16.71
C SER A 66 6.25 2.91 16.25
N GLY A 67 6.06 1.75 15.60
CA GLY A 67 4.80 1.31 15.00
C GLY A 67 4.56 1.87 13.59
N TYR A 68 5.41 2.78 13.11
CA TYR A 68 5.33 3.27 11.74
C TYR A 68 5.55 2.12 10.75
N ARG A 69 4.86 2.18 9.62
CA ARG A 69 5.20 1.39 8.43
C ARG A 69 5.99 2.24 7.46
N VAL A 70 7.01 1.66 6.84
CA VAL A 70 7.87 2.32 5.87
C VAL A 70 7.91 1.53 4.59
N VAL A 71 7.68 2.24 3.49
CA VAL A 71 7.92 1.75 2.14
C VAL A 71 9.00 2.64 1.54
N ASP A 72 10.17 2.08 1.32
CA ASP A 72 11.20 2.71 0.48
C ASP A 72 11.07 2.23 -0.97
N ILE A 73 11.73 2.96 -1.87
CA ILE A 73 11.66 2.73 -3.31
C ILE A 73 12.13 1.32 -3.71
N ASP A 74 13.13 0.78 -3.02
CA ASP A 74 13.68 -0.54 -3.34
C ASP A 74 12.74 -1.65 -2.84
N LEU A 75 12.14 -1.49 -1.65
CA LEU A 75 11.08 -2.38 -1.17
C LEU A 75 9.88 -2.37 -2.11
N ALA A 76 9.47 -1.19 -2.60
CA ALA A 76 8.36 -1.06 -3.53
C ALA A 76 8.65 -1.75 -4.87
N ARG A 77 9.86 -1.61 -5.42
CA ARG A 77 10.27 -2.33 -6.64
C ARG A 77 10.34 -3.84 -6.44
N ALA A 78 10.78 -4.30 -5.28
CA ALA A 78 11.00 -5.71 -5.00
C ALA A 78 9.71 -6.47 -4.70
N LYS A 79 8.75 -5.84 -4.01
CA LYS A 79 7.52 -6.49 -3.54
C LYS A 79 6.24 -5.97 -4.16
N GLY A 80 6.26 -4.73 -4.63
CA GLY A 80 5.08 -4.08 -5.17
C GLY A 80 4.67 -4.67 -6.51
N MET A 81 3.37 -4.82 -6.70
CA MET A 81 2.80 -5.21 -7.98
C MET A 81 2.27 -3.98 -8.73
N SER A 82 2.13 -4.11 -10.05
CA SER A 82 1.47 -3.10 -10.87
C SER A 82 -0.02 -2.97 -10.53
N VAL A 83 -0.62 -1.85 -10.92
CA VAL A 83 -2.08 -1.62 -10.76
C VAL A 83 -2.87 -2.66 -11.53
N GLU A 84 -2.39 -3.06 -12.71
CA GLU A 84 -3.00 -4.07 -13.56
C GLU A 84 -3.00 -5.46 -12.92
N GLU A 85 -1.89 -5.87 -12.31
CA GLU A 85 -1.78 -7.14 -11.57
C GLU A 85 -2.69 -7.16 -10.35
N PHE A 86 -2.70 -6.06 -9.59
CA PHE A 86 -3.59 -5.89 -8.45
C PHE A 86 -5.08 -6.00 -8.86
N ALA A 87 -5.48 -5.30 -9.92
CA ALA A 87 -6.85 -5.32 -10.41
C ALA A 87 -7.28 -6.71 -10.87
N ARG A 88 -6.41 -7.47 -11.54
CA ARG A 88 -6.69 -8.87 -11.90
C ARG A 88 -6.86 -9.74 -10.65
N GLY A 89 -6.05 -9.51 -9.61
CA GLY A 89 -6.12 -10.24 -8.35
C GLY A 89 -7.43 -10.03 -7.57
N LEU A 90 -8.03 -8.84 -7.62
CA LEU A 90 -9.32 -8.58 -6.96
C LEU A 90 -10.53 -9.21 -7.66
N MET A 91 -10.38 -9.49 -8.95
CA MET A 91 -11.43 -10.05 -9.80
C MET A 91 -11.41 -11.59 -9.85
N ALA A 92 -10.38 -12.22 -9.31
CA ALA A 92 -10.18 -13.67 -9.24
C ALA A 92 -10.74 -14.26 -7.93
#